data_AF-A0A1D2R5U9-F1
#
_entry.id   AF-A0A1D2R5U9-F1
#
_cell.length_a   1.000
_cell.length_b   1.000
_cell.length_c   1.000
_cell.angle_alpha   90.00
_cell.angle_beta   90.00
_cell.angle_gamma   90.00
#
_symmetry.space_group_name_H-M   'P 1'
#
loop_
_entity.id
_entity.type
_entity.pdbx_description
1 polymer ?
#
loop_
_entity_poly.entity_id
_entity_poly.type
_entity_poly.pdbx_seq_one_letter_code
_entity_poly.pdbx_strand_id
1 'polypeptide(L)'
;MVTISPIFDKINKRIYSSKLKLGKIEEGALDENWYSEYKNLFRDDPQATPWITRLCLEYRKKDWGICNLRPVQPTSPKSHQEFASEISEMYIKPPKHMAEDNGYYIKCLCDVNAYGNWIKCVPFIMPNYYFGACAQASVWIALKCLENKSGRNVKSAPIPEIQKAATGHYFSDYQGLAFENITRLLKMNSCESFVYDTSMESFKNFSFDELYNIIYAYVESGLPVILGVDVSKLEWWDDHEPGFHTIVLIGHTMNKESGEIDGFILHDQTKFPYIEIKKDDLEKAWDTTDQYKKEMGYSEDTTIQKAVVGVPPAVKAAYEEIILTHHIVLNDLYLKGNIDKRDYPIRPMLINTEQFVIGVTTAKFDDPSFGEFLMKRIKKIPFLHFRFRWIWALHLHEHEKKREEREVTGMALYDGITGKLILLFIENELVLYYDAKENQYKIDPYQ
;
A
#
# COMPACT_ATOMS: atom_id res chain seq x y z
N MET A 1 -37.28 0.89 -13.97
CA MET A 1 -35.89 0.53 -14.31
C MET A 1 -35.01 1.34 -13.39
N VAL A 2 -34.17 0.71 -12.58
CA VAL A 2 -33.22 1.44 -11.75
C VAL A 2 -32.08 1.88 -12.67
N THR A 3 -31.93 3.18 -12.86
CA THR A 3 -30.79 3.75 -13.59
C THR A 3 -29.54 3.44 -12.78
N ILE A 4 -28.65 2.63 -13.36
CA ILE A 4 -27.37 2.32 -12.72
C ILE A 4 -26.51 3.59 -12.78
N SER A 5 -25.79 3.87 -11.69
CA SER A 5 -24.93 5.04 -11.58
C SER A 5 -23.96 5.12 -12.78
N PRO A 6 -23.91 6.25 -13.52
CA PRO A 6 -23.02 6.40 -14.67
C PRO A 6 -21.53 6.17 -14.34
N ILE A 7 -21.11 6.53 -13.11
CA ILE A 7 -19.72 6.31 -12.68
C ILE A 7 -19.43 4.83 -12.42
N PHE A 8 -20.38 4.08 -11.87
CA PHE A 8 -20.25 2.63 -11.72
C PHE A 8 -20.14 1.95 -13.09
N ASP A 9 -20.95 2.36 -14.07
CA ASP A 9 -20.88 1.81 -15.43
C ASP A 9 -19.51 2.08 -16.08
N LYS A 10 -18.94 3.28 -15.87
CA LYS A 10 -17.57 3.61 -16.31
C LYS A 10 -16.54 2.69 -15.66
N ILE A 11 -16.61 2.47 -14.33
CA ILE A 11 -15.72 1.55 -13.62
C ILE A 11 -15.88 0.11 -14.15
N ASN A 12 -17.11 -0.39 -14.26
CA ASN A 12 -17.37 -1.74 -14.73
C ASN A 12 -16.84 -1.93 -16.17
N LYS A 13 -17.06 -0.96 -17.05
CA LYS A 13 -16.55 -0.99 -18.43
C LYS A 13 -15.02 -0.97 -18.47
N ARG A 14 -14.38 -0.01 -17.79
CA ARG A 14 -12.93 0.21 -17.85
C ARG A 14 -12.15 -0.88 -17.12
N ILE A 15 -12.51 -1.16 -15.88
CA ILE A 15 -11.74 -2.03 -14.97
C ILE A 15 -12.17 -3.50 -15.07
N TYR A 16 -13.46 -3.75 -15.31
CA TYR A 16 -14.00 -5.12 -15.30
C TYR A 16 -14.48 -5.61 -16.69
N SER A 17 -14.26 -4.81 -17.75
CA SER A 17 -14.71 -5.12 -19.12
C SER A 17 -16.21 -5.46 -19.21
N SER A 18 -17.04 -4.75 -18.44
CA SER A 18 -18.49 -4.94 -18.32
C SER A 18 -18.90 -6.34 -17.83
N LYS A 19 -18.02 -7.05 -17.10
CA LYS A 19 -18.29 -8.41 -16.63
C LYS A 19 -19.03 -8.46 -15.29
N LEU A 20 -19.10 -7.37 -14.52
CA LEU A 20 -19.91 -7.31 -13.31
C LEU A 20 -21.37 -7.15 -13.68
N LYS A 21 -22.23 -7.93 -13.02
CA LYS A 21 -23.68 -7.84 -13.15
C LYS A 21 -24.28 -7.39 -11.84
N LEU A 22 -25.38 -6.66 -11.92
CA LEU A 22 -26.18 -6.33 -10.75
C LEU A 22 -26.95 -7.58 -10.31
N GLY A 23 -26.71 -8.04 -9.07
CA GLY A 23 -27.45 -9.16 -8.47
C GLY A 23 -28.67 -8.66 -7.70
N LYS A 24 -28.44 -7.81 -6.69
CA LYS A 24 -29.48 -7.27 -5.80
C LYS A 24 -29.28 -5.78 -5.57
N ILE A 25 -30.37 -5.05 -5.40
CA ILE A 25 -30.37 -3.66 -4.92
C ILE A 25 -30.99 -3.64 -3.52
N GLU A 26 -30.36 -2.94 -2.59
CA GLU A 26 -30.89 -2.69 -1.24
C GLU A 26 -31.03 -1.18 -1.04
N GLU A 27 -32.28 -0.71 -0.98
CA GLU A 27 -32.59 0.67 -0.58
C GLU A 27 -32.65 0.78 0.94
N GLY A 28 -32.35 1.96 1.50
CA GLY A 28 -32.39 2.15 2.95
C GLY A 28 -31.17 1.61 3.68
N ALA A 29 -30.08 1.32 2.96
CA ALA A 29 -28.87 0.74 3.53
C ALA A 29 -28.09 1.79 4.36
N LEU A 30 -27.45 1.33 5.44
CA LEU A 30 -26.57 2.15 6.27
C LEU A 30 -25.13 2.07 5.77
N ASP A 31 -24.43 3.20 5.79
CA ASP A 31 -23.03 3.38 5.43
C ASP A 31 -22.46 4.47 6.36
N GLU A 32 -21.44 4.14 7.15
CA GLU A 32 -20.94 5.04 8.20
C GLU A 32 -20.34 6.32 7.61
N ASN A 33 -19.64 6.19 6.48
CA ASN A 33 -19.06 7.33 5.80
C ASN A 33 -20.14 8.29 5.30
N TRP A 34 -21.13 7.79 4.56
CA TRP A 34 -22.27 8.58 4.12
C TRP A 34 -23.05 9.18 5.27
N TYR A 35 -23.34 8.42 6.33
CA TYR A 35 -24.08 8.95 7.46
C TYR A 35 -23.36 10.14 8.13
N SER A 36 -22.02 10.07 8.20
CA SER A 36 -21.21 11.19 8.66
C SER A 36 -21.25 12.38 7.69
N GLU A 37 -21.17 12.14 6.37
CA GLU A 37 -21.33 13.20 5.36
C GLU A 37 -22.72 13.85 5.46
N TYR A 38 -23.79 13.05 5.55
CA TYR A 38 -25.16 13.51 5.71
C TYR A 38 -25.30 14.41 6.93
N LYS A 39 -24.87 13.94 8.11
CA LYS A 39 -25.03 14.69 9.36
C LYS A 39 -24.34 16.06 9.33
N ASN A 40 -23.18 16.14 8.68
CA ASN A 40 -22.33 17.33 8.73
C ASN A 40 -22.53 18.27 7.53
N LEU A 41 -23.03 17.78 6.39
CA LEU A 41 -23.20 18.56 5.16
C LEU A 41 -24.62 18.58 4.61
N PHE A 42 -25.30 17.44 4.58
CA PHE A 42 -26.54 17.28 3.81
C PHE A 42 -27.81 17.18 4.65
N ARG A 43 -27.72 17.33 5.98
CA ARG A 43 -28.89 17.15 6.87
C ARG A 43 -30.03 18.11 6.54
N ASP A 44 -29.69 19.31 6.07
CA ASP A 44 -30.64 20.36 5.72
C ASP A 44 -31.02 20.34 4.23
N ASP A 45 -30.44 19.42 3.43
CA ASP A 45 -30.82 19.20 2.03
C ASP A 45 -32.08 18.34 1.97
N PRO A 46 -33.21 18.85 1.42
CA PRO A 46 -34.47 18.12 1.37
C PRO A 46 -34.43 16.88 0.46
N GLN A 47 -33.42 16.75 -0.41
CA GLN A 47 -33.24 15.59 -1.28
C GLN A 47 -32.37 14.50 -0.63
N ALA A 48 -31.63 14.84 0.43
CA ALA A 48 -30.72 13.90 1.07
C ALA A 48 -31.43 13.04 2.13
N THR A 49 -31.07 11.75 2.14
CA THR A 49 -31.51 10.79 3.16
C THR A 49 -30.33 10.30 4.00
N PRO A 50 -30.52 9.92 5.27
CA PRO A 50 -29.44 9.37 6.10
C PRO A 50 -29.01 7.94 5.70
N TRP A 51 -29.64 7.36 4.67
CA TRP A 51 -29.33 6.05 4.11
C TRP A 51 -28.95 6.16 2.63
N ILE A 52 -28.39 5.07 2.09
CA ILE A 52 -27.88 4.93 0.73
C ILE A 52 -28.63 3.84 -0.06
N THR A 53 -28.33 3.77 -1.35
CA THR A 53 -28.65 2.61 -2.20
C THR A 53 -27.43 1.71 -2.32
N ARG A 54 -27.56 0.43 -1.98
CA ARG A 54 -26.48 -0.56 -2.11
C ARG A 54 -26.70 -1.46 -3.31
N LEU A 55 -25.69 -1.54 -4.18
CA LEU A 55 -25.62 -2.46 -5.29
C LEU A 55 -24.81 -3.70 -4.87
N CYS A 56 -25.45 -4.86 -4.79
CA CYS A 56 -24.77 -6.14 -4.63
C CYS A 56 -24.43 -6.69 -6.02
N LEU A 57 -23.14 -6.89 -6.27
CA LEU A 57 -22.58 -7.19 -7.57
C LEU A 57 -22.19 -8.66 -7.68
N GLU A 58 -22.50 -9.25 -8.82
CA GLU A 58 -22.21 -10.64 -9.14
C GLU A 58 -21.27 -10.79 -10.34
N TYR A 59 -20.49 -11.86 -10.33
CA TYR A 59 -19.76 -12.34 -11.50
C TYR A 59 -20.04 -13.84 -11.67
N ARG A 60 -20.64 -14.22 -12.80
CA ARG A 60 -21.07 -15.61 -13.08
C ARG A 60 -21.90 -16.23 -11.92
N LYS A 61 -22.91 -15.50 -11.43
CA LYS A 61 -23.82 -15.92 -10.35
C LYS A 61 -23.11 -16.19 -9.00
N LYS A 62 -22.02 -15.49 -8.73
CA LYS A 62 -21.31 -15.52 -7.46
C LYS A 62 -21.14 -14.10 -6.96
N ASP A 63 -21.31 -13.90 -5.66
CA ASP A 63 -21.08 -12.62 -5.00
C ASP A 63 -19.65 -12.15 -5.25
N TRP A 64 -19.56 -10.96 -5.82
CA TRP A 64 -18.31 -10.38 -6.29
C TRP A 64 -17.94 -9.09 -5.58
N GLY A 65 -18.95 -8.31 -5.19
CA GLY A 65 -18.69 -7.05 -4.53
C GLY A 65 -19.94 -6.30 -4.10
N ILE A 66 -19.71 -5.18 -3.43
CA ILE A 66 -20.72 -4.21 -3.02
C ILE A 66 -20.28 -2.82 -3.50
N CYS A 67 -21.22 -2.03 -3.99
CA CYS A 67 -21.03 -0.61 -4.30
C CYS A 67 -22.16 0.19 -3.64
N ASN A 68 -21.78 1.14 -2.78
CA ASN A 68 -22.69 2.00 -2.03
C ASN A 68 -22.85 3.34 -2.76
N LEU A 69 -24.09 3.73 -3.06
CA LEU A 69 -24.42 4.95 -3.78
C LEU A 69 -25.13 5.97 -2.88
N ARG A 70 -24.61 7.20 -2.86
CA ARG A 70 -25.21 8.37 -2.21
C ARG A 70 -26.60 8.64 -2.81
N PRO A 71 -27.58 9.07 -2.00
CA PRO A 71 -28.92 9.43 -2.48
C PRO A 71 -28.96 10.76 -3.22
N VAL A 72 -27.96 11.63 -2.99
CA VAL A 72 -27.79 12.91 -3.69
C VAL A 72 -26.46 12.91 -4.40
N GLN A 73 -26.44 13.49 -5.60
CA GLN A 73 -25.23 13.73 -6.36
C GLN A 73 -24.68 15.11 -5.98
N PRO A 74 -23.58 15.22 -5.23
CA PRO A 74 -23.02 16.51 -4.85
C PRO A 74 -22.64 17.28 -6.11
N THR A 75 -22.95 18.57 -6.20
CA THR A 75 -22.38 19.44 -7.24
C THR A 75 -21.08 20.05 -6.74
N SER A 76 -20.09 20.19 -7.63
CA SER A 76 -18.87 20.94 -7.37
C SER A 76 -19.24 22.36 -6.92
N PRO A 77 -18.71 22.85 -5.78
CA PRO A 77 -19.01 24.20 -5.31
C PRO A 77 -18.45 25.29 -6.23
N LYS A 78 -17.41 24.97 -7.02
CA LYS A 78 -16.74 25.92 -7.91
C LYS A 78 -17.53 26.15 -9.20
N SER A 79 -17.99 25.06 -9.81
CA SER A 79 -18.66 25.12 -11.11
C SER A 79 -20.18 25.06 -10.98
N HIS A 80 -20.72 24.52 -9.88
CA HIS A 80 -22.14 24.15 -9.70
C HIS A 80 -22.71 23.27 -10.83
N GLN A 81 -21.87 22.83 -11.77
CA GLN A 81 -22.22 22.13 -13.01
C GLN A 81 -21.56 20.75 -13.07
N GLU A 82 -20.40 20.58 -12.44
CA GLU A 82 -19.75 19.29 -12.36
C GLU A 82 -20.35 18.48 -11.22
N PHE A 83 -20.85 17.31 -11.56
CA PHE A 83 -21.35 16.37 -10.57
C PHE A 83 -20.20 15.57 -9.95
N ALA A 84 -20.21 15.43 -8.64
CA ALA A 84 -19.35 14.51 -7.91
C ALA A 84 -19.78 13.05 -8.12
N SER A 85 -18.91 12.13 -7.68
CA SER A 85 -19.24 10.71 -7.68
C SER A 85 -20.38 10.41 -6.72
N GLU A 86 -21.34 9.63 -7.22
CA GLU A 86 -22.40 9.03 -6.39
C GLU A 86 -21.86 7.89 -5.52
N ILE A 87 -20.64 7.39 -5.74
CA ILE A 87 -20.11 6.25 -4.98
C ILE A 87 -19.59 6.71 -3.62
N SER A 88 -20.24 6.30 -2.52
CA SER A 88 -19.71 6.48 -1.16
C SER A 88 -18.56 5.52 -0.90
N GLU A 89 -18.82 4.21 -0.97
CA GLU A 89 -17.84 3.17 -0.68
C GLU A 89 -18.01 2.00 -1.65
N MET A 90 -16.94 1.24 -1.84
CA MET A 90 -16.92 0.11 -2.74
C MET A 90 -15.99 -1.00 -2.24
N TYR A 91 -16.52 -2.21 -2.21
CA TYR A 91 -15.85 -3.42 -1.74
C TYR A 91 -15.99 -4.47 -2.84
N ILE A 92 -15.08 -4.46 -3.82
CA ILE A 92 -15.16 -5.35 -4.99
C ILE A 92 -13.85 -6.13 -5.12
N LYS A 93 -13.97 -7.44 -5.31
CA LYS A 93 -12.84 -8.32 -5.62
C LYS A 93 -12.09 -7.80 -6.86
N PRO A 94 -10.75 -7.93 -6.91
CA PRO A 94 -9.99 -7.52 -8.07
C PRO A 94 -10.49 -8.09 -9.40
N PRO A 95 -10.23 -7.41 -10.53
CA PRO A 95 -10.47 -7.97 -11.85
C PRO A 95 -9.74 -9.30 -12.02
N LYS A 96 -10.41 -10.29 -12.60
CA LYS A 96 -9.82 -11.63 -12.79
C LYS A 96 -8.54 -11.67 -13.62
N HIS A 97 -8.31 -10.68 -14.48
CA HIS A 97 -7.10 -10.60 -15.30
C HIS A 97 -5.90 -10.13 -14.46
N MET A 98 -6.12 -9.44 -13.34
CA MET A 98 -5.09 -9.04 -12.39
C MET A 98 -4.84 -10.16 -11.37
N ALA A 99 -4.30 -11.28 -11.86
CA ALA A 99 -3.90 -12.44 -11.06
C ALA A 99 -2.37 -12.60 -11.06
N GLU A 100 -1.83 -13.28 -10.05
CA GLU A 100 -0.38 -13.51 -9.93
C GLU A 100 0.16 -14.27 -11.15
N ASP A 101 -0.58 -15.25 -11.68
CA ASP A 101 -0.25 -15.99 -12.91
C ASP A 101 -0.10 -15.07 -14.14
N ASN A 102 -0.61 -13.84 -14.08
CA ASN A 102 -0.50 -12.83 -15.11
C ASN A 102 0.51 -11.73 -14.78
N GLY A 103 1.31 -11.88 -13.72
CA GLY A 103 2.29 -10.89 -13.28
C GLY A 103 1.71 -9.77 -12.42
N TYR A 104 0.47 -9.91 -11.92
CA TYR A 104 -0.19 -8.89 -11.08
C TYR A 104 -0.28 -9.35 -9.64
N TYR A 105 0.24 -8.53 -8.71
CA TYR A 105 0.30 -8.87 -7.30
C TYR A 105 -0.40 -7.80 -6.45
N ILE A 106 -1.66 -8.02 -6.11
CA ILE A 106 -2.45 -7.12 -5.26
C ILE A 106 -2.22 -7.48 -3.79
N LYS A 107 -1.27 -6.79 -3.16
CA LYS A 107 -0.72 -7.17 -1.85
C LYS A 107 -1.54 -6.66 -0.67
N CYS A 108 -2.30 -5.58 -0.85
CA CYS A 108 -3.14 -4.99 0.19
C CYS A 108 -4.52 -5.66 0.34
N LEU A 109 -4.74 -6.81 -0.31
CA LEU A 109 -6.01 -7.55 -0.17
C LEU A 109 -6.27 -7.91 1.29
N CYS A 110 -7.47 -7.59 1.76
CA CYS A 110 -7.96 -8.00 3.06
C CYS A 110 -9.34 -8.65 2.96
N ASP A 111 -9.65 -9.53 3.91
CA ASP A 111 -10.98 -10.09 4.05
C ASP A 111 -11.85 -9.08 4.81
N VAL A 112 -12.73 -8.40 4.08
CA VAL A 112 -13.59 -7.35 4.63
C VAL A 112 -14.99 -7.89 4.83
N ASN A 113 -15.54 -7.76 6.04
CA ASN A 113 -16.96 -7.99 6.30
C ASN A 113 -17.75 -6.73 5.91
N ALA A 114 -18.07 -6.61 4.62
CA ALA A 114 -18.88 -5.53 4.10
C ALA A 114 -20.36 -5.89 4.26
N TYR A 115 -20.99 -5.36 5.31
CA TYR A 115 -22.44 -5.45 5.54
C TYR A 115 -22.96 -6.89 5.62
N GLY A 116 -22.22 -7.77 6.30
CA GLY A 116 -22.55 -9.19 6.47
C GLY A 116 -21.95 -10.10 5.39
N ASN A 117 -21.28 -9.55 4.39
CA ASN A 117 -20.64 -10.31 3.31
C ASN A 117 -19.12 -10.22 3.42
N TRP A 118 -18.45 -11.38 3.51
CA TRP A 118 -16.99 -11.45 3.47
C TRP A 118 -16.49 -11.34 2.03
N ILE A 119 -15.76 -10.26 1.75
CA ILE A 119 -15.24 -9.93 0.43
C ILE A 119 -13.74 -9.72 0.55
N LYS A 120 -12.96 -10.53 -0.17
CA LYS A 120 -11.50 -10.36 -0.28
C LYS A 120 -11.20 -9.27 -1.31
N CYS A 121 -10.96 -8.05 -0.86
CA CYS A 121 -10.74 -6.89 -1.72
C CYS A 121 -9.80 -5.86 -1.06
N VAL A 122 -9.46 -4.83 -1.81
CA VAL A 122 -8.97 -3.56 -1.26
C VAL A 122 -10.15 -2.59 -1.22
N PRO A 123 -10.51 -2.04 -0.04
CA PRO A 123 -11.57 -1.05 0.07
C PRO A 123 -11.29 0.19 -0.79
N PHE A 124 -12.33 0.71 -1.43
CA PHE A 124 -12.26 1.89 -2.28
C PHE A 124 -13.36 2.87 -1.89
N ILE A 125 -13.06 4.16 -1.98
CA ILE A 125 -13.98 5.26 -1.68
C ILE A 125 -13.79 6.33 -2.76
N MET A 126 -14.89 6.91 -3.23
CA MET A 126 -14.83 8.14 -4.03
C MET A 126 -15.34 9.28 -3.16
N PRO A 127 -14.45 10.16 -2.70
CA PRO A 127 -14.87 11.17 -1.77
C PRO A 127 -15.68 12.24 -2.48
N ASN A 128 -16.49 12.93 -1.68
CA ASN A 128 -17.18 14.12 -2.14
C ASN A 128 -16.20 15.31 -2.28
N TYR A 129 -16.27 16.05 -3.39
CA TYR A 129 -15.41 17.20 -3.67
C TYR A 129 -15.44 18.29 -2.59
N TYR A 130 -16.54 18.42 -1.84
CA TYR A 130 -16.65 19.37 -0.71
C TYR A 130 -15.57 19.18 0.38
N PHE A 131 -14.92 18.01 0.46
CA PHE A 131 -13.90 17.74 1.47
C PHE A 131 -12.46 17.98 1.00
N GLY A 132 -12.21 18.44 -0.24
CA GLY A 132 -10.83 18.63 -0.74
C GLY A 132 -10.01 17.34 -0.60
N ALA A 133 -10.55 16.26 -1.15
CA ALA A 133 -10.69 15.03 -0.37
C ALA A 133 -9.77 13.87 -0.76
N CYS A 134 -8.91 14.06 -1.76
CA CYS A 134 -8.06 12.99 -2.26
C CYS A 134 -7.20 12.41 -1.13
N ALA A 135 -6.53 13.26 -0.34
CA ALA A 135 -5.66 12.84 0.74
C ALA A 135 -6.42 12.12 1.87
N GLN A 136 -7.63 12.58 2.20
CA GLN A 136 -8.50 12.01 3.23
C GLN A 136 -8.96 10.61 2.81
N ALA A 137 -9.36 10.46 1.55
CA ALA A 137 -9.69 9.16 0.98
C ALA A 137 -8.47 8.25 0.91
N SER A 138 -7.29 8.77 0.58
CA SER A 138 -6.04 8.00 0.62
C SER A 138 -5.73 7.50 2.04
N VAL A 139 -5.89 8.36 3.06
CA VAL A 139 -5.76 7.98 4.47
C VAL A 139 -6.80 6.93 4.85
N TRP A 140 -8.05 7.08 4.43
CA TRP A 140 -9.11 6.11 4.69
C TRP A 140 -8.79 4.74 4.11
N ILE A 141 -8.38 4.67 2.84
CA ILE A 141 -7.99 3.43 2.16
C ILE A 141 -6.82 2.80 2.92
N ALA A 142 -5.81 3.61 3.27
CA ALA A 142 -4.65 3.13 3.99
C ALA A 142 -5.02 2.53 5.36
N LEU A 143 -5.82 3.24 6.16
CA LEU A 143 -6.27 2.78 7.47
C LEU A 143 -7.15 1.52 7.38
N LYS A 144 -8.03 1.42 6.38
CA LYS A 144 -8.85 0.21 6.15
C LYS A 144 -8.00 -1.02 5.82
N CYS A 145 -6.92 -0.86 5.04
CA CYS A 145 -5.99 -1.95 4.77
C CYS A 145 -5.21 -2.34 6.04
N LEU A 146 -4.80 -1.35 6.84
CA LEU A 146 -4.00 -1.55 8.05
C LEU A 146 -4.80 -2.13 9.22
N GLU A 147 -6.09 -1.80 9.37
CA GLU A 147 -7.00 -2.35 10.38
C GLU A 147 -7.00 -3.89 10.38
N ASN A 148 -6.94 -4.49 9.19
CA ASN A 148 -6.91 -5.93 9.03
C ASN A 148 -5.50 -6.56 9.23
N LYS A 149 -4.42 -5.76 9.12
CA LYS A 149 -3.03 -6.26 9.18
C LYS A 149 -2.35 -6.05 10.53
N SER A 150 -2.56 -4.90 11.15
CA SER A 150 -1.78 -4.41 12.30
C SER A 150 -2.26 -4.95 13.65
N GLY A 151 -3.39 -5.66 13.67
CA GLY A 151 -4.08 -6.01 14.91
C GLY A 151 -4.91 -4.85 15.48
N ARG A 152 -5.66 -5.16 16.55
CA ARG A 152 -6.91 -4.54 17.06
C ARG A 152 -6.97 -3.01 17.31
N ASN A 153 -5.92 -2.23 17.02
CA ASN A 153 -5.82 -0.83 17.44
C ASN A 153 -5.85 0.20 16.30
N VAL A 154 -5.72 -0.21 15.03
CA VAL A 154 -5.93 0.71 13.91
C VAL A 154 -7.41 0.71 13.59
N LYS A 155 -8.05 1.89 13.62
CA LYS A 155 -9.45 2.06 13.24
C LYS A 155 -9.51 3.06 12.10
N SER A 156 -10.20 2.71 11.01
CA SER A 156 -10.60 3.72 10.03
C SER A 156 -11.64 4.65 10.64
N ALA A 157 -11.57 5.94 10.32
CA ALA A 157 -12.62 6.91 10.62
C ALA A 157 -13.29 7.39 9.31
N PRO A 158 -14.58 7.77 9.31
CA PRO A 158 -15.22 8.43 8.17
C PRO A 158 -14.44 9.64 7.64
N ILE A 159 -14.56 9.96 6.36
CA ILE A 159 -13.87 11.09 5.70
C ILE A 159 -14.08 12.42 6.44
N PRO A 160 -15.30 12.81 6.88
CA PRO A 160 -15.49 14.05 7.64
C PRO A 160 -14.73 14.06 8.97
N GLU A 161 -14.56 12.91 9.62
CA GLU A 161 -13.81 12.80 10.87
C GLU A 161 -12.30 12.88 10.64
N ILE A 162 -11.80 12.28 9.56
CA ILE A 162 -10.41 12.46 9.10
C ILE A 162 -10.14 13.94 8.82
N GLN A 163 -11.03 14.62 8.10
CA GLN A 163 -10.94 16.04 7.82
C GLN A 163 -10.90 16.87 9.11
N LYS A 164 -11.82 16.60 10.05
CA LYS A 164 -11.85 17.28 11.34
C LYS A 164 -10.61 17.04 12.17
N ALA A 165 -10.08 15.81 12.20
CA ALA A 165 -8.84 15.52 12.88
C ALA A 165 -7.65 16.27 12.25
N ALA A 166 -7.69 16.48 10.93
CA ALA A 166 -6.64 17.14 10.16
C ALA A 166 -6.64 18.68 10.27
N THR A 167 -7.81 19.30 10.27
CA THR A 167 -7.95 20.77 10.13
C THR A 167 -8.75 21.43 11.25
N GLY A 168 -9.42 20.65 12.10
CA GLY A 168 -10.36 21.16 13.10
C GLY A 168 -11.78 21.37 12.58
N HIS A 169 -12.01 21.24 11.27
CA HIS A 169 -13.30 21.46 10.61
C HIS A 169 -13.76 20.18 9.88
N TYR A 170 -15.07 19.96 9.76
CA TYR A 170 -15.58 18.76 9.05
C TYR A 170 -15.47 18.85 7.53
N PHE A 171 -15.20 20.03 6.98
CA PHE A 171 -15.07 20.31 5.54
C PHE A 171 -13.78 21.06 5.25
N SER A 172 -13.36 21.08 3.98
CA SER A 172 -12.14 21.76 3.53
C SER A 172 -12.49 23.10 2.90
N ASP A 173 -11.65 24.11 3.10
CA ASP A 173 -11.68 25.37 2.37
C ASP A 173 -11.03 25.23 0.98
N TYR A 174 -11.17 24.07 0.34
CA TYR A 174 -10.53 23.64 -0.92
C TYR A 174 -9.01 23.46 -0.88
N GLN A 175 -8.37 23.78 0.24
CA GLN A 175 -6.99 23.41 0.50
C GLN A 175 -6.99 21.92 0.91
N GLY A 176 -6.48 21.06 0.02
CA GLY A 176 -6.27 19.65 0.32
C GLY A 176 -5.32 19.46 1.52
N LEU A 177 -5.13 18.23 1.97
CA LEU A 177 -4.20 17.97 3.08
C LEU A 177 -2.75 17.90 2.60
N ALA A 178 -1.87 18.55 3.34
CA ALA A 178 -0.43 18.37 3.17
C ALA A 178 0.02 17.00 3.71
N PHE A 179 1.21 16.55 3.31
CA PHE A 179 1.75 15.23 3.67
C PHE A 179 2.02 15.11 5.18
N GLU A 180 2.30 16.23 5.86
CA GLU A 180 2.44 16.32 7.30
C GLU A 180 1.11 16.01 8.01
N ASN A 181 -0.02 16.44 7.44
CA ASN A 181 -1.35 16.09 7.96
C ASN A 181 -1.62 14.60 7.79
N ILE A 182 -1.29 14.00 6.63
CA ILE A 182 -1.42 12.56 6.37
C ILE A 182 -0.62 11.76 7.42
N THR A 183 0.64 12.14 7.62
CA THR A 183 1.55 11.55 8.62
C THR A 183 0.96 11.63 10.03
N ARG A 184 0.48 12.81 10.43
CA ARG A 184 -0.16 13.02 11.73
C ARG A 184 -1.40 12.16 11.91
N LEU A 185 -2.26 12.07 10.89
CA LEU A 185 -3.47 11.25 10.92
C LEU A 185 -3.16 9.76 11.09
N LEU A 186 -2.16 9.23 10.37
CA LEU A 186 -1.72 7.85 10.55
C LEU A 186 -1.24 7.60 11.98
N LYS A 187 -0.44 8.51 12.54
CA LYS A 187 0.05 8.41 13.94
C LYS A 187 -1.09 8.48 14.97
N MET A 188 -2.08 9.34 14.75
CA MET A 188 -3.27 9.43 15.61
C MET A 188 -4.10 8.14 15.60
N ASN A 189 -4.00 7.32 14.55
CA ASN A 189 -4.72 6.05 14.41
C ASN A 189 -3.84 4.84 14.75
N SER A 190 -2.88 5.01 15.67
CA SER A 190 -1.99 3.95 16.16
C SER A 190 -1.10 3.31 15.09
N CYS A 191 -0.69 4.07 14.08
CA CYS A 191 0.37 3.67 13.16
C CYS A 191 1.68 4.41 13.50
N GLU A 192 2.81 3.86 13.07
CA GLU A 192 3.98 4.70 12.77
C GLU A 192 3.86 5.18 11.31
N SER A 193 4.57 6.24 10.94
CA SER A 193 4.52 6.78 9.59
C SER A 193 5.92 7.15 9.12
N PHE A 194 6.31 6.61 7.97
CA PHE A 194 7.53 7.00 7.27
C PHE A 194 7.18 7.92 6.10
N VAL A 195 7.98 8.96 5.92
CA VAL A 195 7.78 10.01 4.91
C VAL A 195 9.03 10.07 4.06
N TYR A 196 8.82 9.97 2.76
CA TYR A 196 9.86 10.09 1.74
C TYR A 196 9.56 11.36 0.96
N ASP A 197 10.50 12.30 0.98
CA ASP A 197 10.37 13.60 0.33
C ASP A 197 11.74 14.04 -0.18
N THR A 198 11.94 14.08 -1.50
CA THR A 198 13.23 14.47 -2.11
C THR A 198 13.58 15.94 -1.94
N SER A 199 12.64 16.77 -1.45
CA SER A 199 12.97 18.14 -1.02
C SER A 199 13.72 18.16 0.32
N MET A 200 13.69 17.07 1.09
CA MET A 200 14.44 16.92 2.35
C MET A 200 15.86 16.44 2.09
N GLU A 201 16.82 16.96 2.87
CA GLU A 201 18.25 16.65 2.70
C GLU A 201 18.58 15.16 2.80
N SER A 202 17.83 14.40 3.61
CA SER A 202 18.01 12.95 3.76
C SER A 202 17.70 12.15 2.49
N PHE A 203 16.89 12.68 1.58
CA PHE A 203 16.44 12.00 0.36
C PHE A 203 16.79 12.75 -0.93
N LYS A 204 17.35 13.95 -0.83
CA LYS A 204 17.67 14.81 -1.98
C LYS A 204 18.55 14.14 -3.05
N ASN A 205 19.39 13.21 -2.64
CA ASN A 205 20.31 12.50 -3.54
C ASN A 205 19.81 11.11 -3.96
N PHE A 206 18.61 10.71 -3.55
CA PHE A 206 18.06 9.43 -3.98
C PHE A 206 17.62 9.55 -5.43
N SER A 207 18.03 8.57 -6.23
CA SER A 207 17.51 8.35 -7.57
C SER A 207 16.05 7.89 -7.51
N PHE A 208 15.34 8.06 -8.63
CA PHE A 208 14.01 7.48 -8.79
C PHE A 208 14.01 5.98 -8.50
N ASP A 209 14.99 5.22 -9.01
CA ASP A 209 15.10 3.78 -8.80
C ASP A 209 15.26 3.39 -7.33
N GLU A 210 16.04 4.14 -6.56
CA GLU A 210 16.18 3.91 -5.12
C GLU A 210 14.85 4.11 -4.38
N LEU A 211 14.15 5.21 -4.65
CA LEU A 211 12.84 5.47 -4.05
C LEU A 211 11.78 4.49 -4.53
N TYR A 212 11.79 4.14 -5.81
CA TYR A 212 10.91 3.15 -6.41
C TYR A 212 11.04 1.79 -5.70
N ASN A 213 12.27 1.35 -5.45
CA ASN A 213 12.56 0.11 -4.72
C ASN A 213 12.16 0.19 -3.24
N ILE A 214 12.29 1.35 -2.60
CA ILE A 214 11.83 1.56 -1.23
C ILE A 214 10.31 1.45 -1.15
N ILE A 215 9.58 2.11 -2.04
CA ILE A 215 8.13 2.05 -2.11
C ILE A 215 7.65 0.64 -2.44
N TYR A 216 8.33 -0.05 -3.37
CA TYR A 216 8.09 -1.45 -3.66
C TYR A 216 8.16 -2.31 -2.39
N ALA A 217 9.11 -2.07 -1.50
CA ALA A 217 9.26 -2.89 -0.30
C ALA A 217 8.02 -2.85 0.61
N TYR A 218 7.41 -1.68 0.77
CA TYR A 218 6.18 -1.53 1.53
C TYR A 218 4.99 -2.13 0.81
N VAL A 219 4.86 -1.91 -0.50
CA VAL A 219 3.79 -2.51 -1.30
C VAL A 219 3.88 -4.04 -1.29
N GLU A 220 5.07 -4.63 -1.46
CA GLU A 220 5.31 -6.08 -1.37
C GLU A 220 4.90 -6.64 -0.01
N SER A 221 5.14 -5.87 1.05
CA SER A 221 4.68 -6.17 2.43
C SER A 221 3.15 -6.06 2.60
N GLY A 222 2.45 -5.67 1.54
CA GLY A 222 1.02 -5.38 1.52
C GLY A 222 0.64 -4.22 2.43
N LEU A 223 1.52 -3.23 2.53
CA LEU A 223 1.25 -1.95 3.17
C LEU A 223 0.91 -0.93 2.08
N PRO A 224 -0.22 -0.23 2.21
CA PRO A 224 -0.62 0.79 1.24
C PRO A 224 0.34 1.97 1.31
N VAL A 225 0.75 2.49 0.14
CA VAL A 225 1.61 3.67 0.04
C VAL A 225 0.83 4.80 -0.58
N ILE A 226 0.80 5.96 0.07
CA ILE A 226 0.17 7.17 -0.44
C ILE A 226 1.24 7.97 -1.18
N LEU A 227 1.06 8.18 -2.48
CA LEU A 227 1.93 9.01 -3.31
C LEU A 227 1.29 10.35 -3.60
N GLY A 228 2.11 11.38 -3.81
CA GLY A 228 1.71 12.65 -4.39
C GLY A 228 2.16 12.69 -5.85
N VAL A 229 1.24 12.99 -6.76
CA VAL A 229 1.47 12.94 -8.21
C VAL A 229 0.93 14.18 -8.92
N ASP A 230 1.56 14.53 -10.03
CA ASP A 230 1.06 15.51 -11.00
C ASP A 230 0.09 14.82 -11.97
N VAL A 231 -1.19 15.15 -11.83
CA VAL A 231 -2.25 14.54 -12.65
C VAL A 231 -2.15 14.87 -14.12
N SER A 232 -1.46 15.96 -14.50
CA SER A 232 -1.26 16.31 -15.91
C SER A 232 -0.42 15.30 -16.68
N LYS A 233 0.27 14.42 -15.95
CA LYS A 233 1.12 13.35 -16.50
C LYS A 233 0.45 11.97 -16.48
N LEU A 234 -0.79 11.88 -15.97
CA LEU A 234 -1.51 10.61 -15.87
C LEU A 234 -2.42 10.39 -17.08
N GLU A 235 -2.22 9.28 -17.80
CA GLU A 235 -2.97 8.97 -19.02
C GLU A 235 -4.48 8.77 -18.80
N TRP A 236 -4.90 8.41 -17.59
CA TRP A 236 -6.32 8.23 -17.25
C TRP A 236 -7.00 9.49 -16.72
N TRP A 237 -6.25 10.58 -16.61
CA TRP A 237 -6.73 11.86 -16.10
C TRP A 237 -7.18 12.74 -17.26
N ASP A 238 -8.38 12.47 -17.76
CA ASP A 238 -8.96 13.16 -18.93
C ASP A 238 -9.38 14.63 -18.65
N ASP A 239 -9.30 15.11 -17.39
CA ASP A 239 -9.70 16.47 -17.00
C ASP A 239 -8.48 17.40 -16.95
N HIS A 240 -8.46 18.41 -17.81
CA HIS A 240 -7.27 19.20 -18.19
C HIS A 240 -6.73 20.20 -17.16
N GLU A 241 -7.12 20.15 -15.89
CA GLU A 241 -6.50 21.04 -14.90
C GLU A 241 -5.27 20.36 -14.27
N PRO A 242 -4.04 20.91 -14.49
CA PRO A 242 -2.85 20.47 -13.78
C PRO A 242 -3.08 20.61 -12.29
N GLY A 243 -2.63 19.63 -11.52
CA GLY A 243 -2.92 19.60 -10.11
C GLY A 243 -2.14 18.52 -9.38
N PHE A 244 -1.85 18.80 -8.12
CA PHE A 244 -1.28 17.82 -7.23
C PHE A 244 -2.40 16.96 -6.65
N HIS A 245 -2.27 15.64 -6.79
CA HIS A 245 -3.25 14.66 -6.34
C HIS A 245 -2.57 13.59 -5.51
N THR A 246 -3.32 12.93 -4.63
CA THR A 246 -2.80 11.75 -3.94
C THR A 246 -3.37 10.49 -4.57
N ILE A 247 -2.59 9.43 -4.64
CA ILE A 247 -3.06 8.10 -5.06
C ILE A 247 -2.55 7.07 -4.06
N VAL A 248 -3.19 5.89 -4.01
CA VAL A 248 -2.78 4.81 -3.09
C VAL A 248 -2.29 3.62 -3.86
N LEU A 249 -1.01 3.28 -3.74
CA LEU A 249 -0.45 2.03 -4.24
C LEU A 249 -0.88 0.87 -3.34
N ILE A 250 -1.36 -0.20 -3.96
CA ILE A 250 -1.98 -1.35 -3.28
C ILE A 250 -1.42 -2.70 -3.74
N GLY A 251 -0.63 -2.69 -4.81
CA GLY A 251 -0.02 -3.86 -5.42
C GLY A 251 1.01 -3.45 -6.47
N HIS A 252 1.63 -4.43 -7.11
CA HIS A 252 2.63 -4.20 -8.15
C HIS A 252 2.50 -5.18 -9.30
N THR A 253 3.19 -4.87 -10.39
CA THR A 253 3.35 -5.76 -11.53
C THR A 253 4.81 -6.18 -11.67
N MET A 254 5.04 -7.37 -12.20
CA MET A 254 6.38 -7.85 -12.53
C MET A 254 6.47 -8.22 -14.00
N ASN A 255 7.61 -7.90 -14.60
CA ASN A 255 7.99 -8.41 -15.91
C ASN A 255 8.37 -9.89 -15.77
N LYS A 256 7.68 -10.76 -16.51
CA LYS A 256 7.86 -12.23 -16.46
C LYS A 256 9.16 -12.73 -17.11
N GLU A 257 9.81 -11.90 -17.91
CA GLU A 257 11.06 -12.27 -18.57
C GLU A 257 12.25 -11.90 -17.69
N SER A 258 12.25 -10.68 -17.13
CA SER A 258 13.32 -10.24 -16.25
C SER A 258 13.14 -10.69 -14.81
N GLY A 259 11.90 -10.83 -14.31
CA GLY A 259 11.61 -11.02 -12.89
C GLY A 259 11.66 -9.72 -12.07
N GLU A 260 11.84 -8.57 -12.74
CA GLU A 260 11.88 -7.26 -12.09
C GLU A 260 10.47 -6.67 -11.97
N ILE A 261 10.30 -5.79 -10.98
CA ILE A 261 9.11 -4.95 -10.89
C ILE A 261 9.07 -3.95 -12.06
N ASP A 262 7.94 -3.88 -12.77
CA ASP A 262 7.76 -3.01 -13.94
C ASP A 262 6.62 -1.99 -13.80
N GLY A 263 5.91 -2.00 -12.67
CA GLY A 263 4.78 -1.12 -12.43
C GLY A 263 4.11 -1.30 -11.08
N PHE A 264 3.14 -0.43 -10.80
CA PHE A 264 2.31 -0.49 -9.61
C PHE A 264 0.82 -0.61 -9.94
N ILE A 265 0.07 -1.20 -9.01
CA ILE A 265 -1.39 -1.23 -9.02
C ILE A 265 -1.87 -0.26 -7.94
N LEU A 266 -2.80 0.62 -8.29
CA LEU A 266 -3.23 1.72 -7.43
C LEU A 266 -4.74 1.93 -7.39
N HIS A 267 -5.17 2.70 -6.40
CA HIS A 267 -6.48 3.31 -6.32
C HIS A 267 -6.35 4.81 -6.56
N ASP A 268 -7.06 5.28 -7.59
CA ASP A 268 -7.35 6.69 -7.78
C ASP A 268 -8.80 6.92 -7.35
N GLN A 269 -8.94 7.35 -6.11
CA GLN A 269 -10.17 7.73 -5.43
C GLN A 269 -11.01 8.78 -6.17
N THR A 270 -10.46 9.53 -7.13
CA THR A 270 -11.24 10.46 -7.96
C THR A 270 -11.73 9.80 -9.25
N LYS A 271 -11.09 8.71 -9.68
CA LYS A 271 -11.30 8.11 -11.01
C LYS A 271 -11.71 6.64 -10.94
N PHE A 272 -10.77 5.73 -10.65
CA PHE A 272 -10.99 4.29 -10.73
C PHE A 272 -10.20 3.50 -9.68
N PRO A 273 -10.74 2.36 -9.21
CA PRO A 273 -9.97 1.35 -8.47
C PRO A 273 -9.09 0.53 -9.42
N TYR A 274 -8.11 -0.18 -8.84
CA TYR A 274 -7.25 -1.17 -9.52
C TYR A 274 -6.70 -0.69 -10.87
N ILE A 275 -6.10 0.51 -10.90
CA ILE A 275 -5.40 1.05 -12.07
C ILE A 275 -3.98 0.51 -12.07
N GLU A 276 -3.44 0.21 -13.25
CA GLU A 276 -2.02 -0.08 -13.45
C GLU A 276 -1.29 1.19 -13.89
N ILE A 277 -0.11 1.45 -13.30
CA ILE A 277 0.83 2.47 -13.78
C ILE A 277 2.18 1.82 -14.03
N LYS A 278 2.73 2.00 -15.23
CA LYS A 278 4.07 1.50 -15.58
C LYS A 278 5.14 2.36 -14.92
N LYS A 279 6.32 1.77 -14.72
CA LYS A 279 7.47 2.45 -14.08
C LYS A 279 7.79 3.80 -14.72
N ASP A 280 7.95 3.85 -16.04
CA ASP A 280 8.30 5.07 -16.78
C ASP A 280 7.22 6.17 -16.68
N ASP A 281 5.95 5.78 -16.58
CA ASP A 281 4.85 6.74 -16.45
C ASP A 281 4.73 7.24 -15.01
N LEU A 282 5.03 6.39 -14.03
CA LEU A 282 5.16 6.82 -12.65
C LEU A 282 6.36 7.75 -12.47
N GLU A 283 7.49 7.52 -13.13
CA GLU A 283 8.65 8.42 -13.05
C GLU A 283 8.29 9.84 -13.48
N LYS A 284 7.49 9.97 -14.56
CA LYS A 284 7.02 11.26 -15.05
C LYS A 284 5.97 11.90 -14.13
N ALA A 285 5.07 11.09 -13.56
CA ALA A 285 3.94 11.58 -12.79
C ALA A 285 4.24 11.77 -11.30
N TRP A 286 5.23 11.09 -10.75
CA TRP A 286 5.64 11.20 -9.36
C TRP A 286 6.52 12.44 -9.17
N ASP A 287 5.89 13.59 -9.33
CA ASP A 287 6.48 14.90 -9.14
C ASP A 287 5.40 15.86 -8.63
N THR A 288 5.82 17.04 -8.21
CA THR A 288 4.95 18.20 -7.97
C THR A 288 4.75 18.99 -9.26
N THR A 289 3.70 19.82 -9.30
CA THR A 289 3.41 20.66 -10.48
C THR A 289 4.45 21.77 -10.64
N ASP A 290 4.67 22.21 -11.89
CA ASP A 290 5.57 23.34 -12.18
C ASP A 290 5.13 24.63 -11.47
N GLN A 291 3.82 24.81 -11.30
CA GLN A 291 3.26 25.92 -10.52
C GLN A 291 3.75 25.87 -9.07
N TYR A 292 3.67 24.70 -8.42
CA TYR A 292 4.15 24.53 -7.05
C TYR A 292 5.66 24.78 -6.94
N LYS A 293 6.45 24.25 -7.89
CA LYS A 293 7.90 24.49 -7.95
C LYS A 293 8.21 25.97 -8.01
N LYS A 294 7.52 26.72 -8.87
CA LYS A 294 7.66 28.17 -9.03
C LYS A 294 7.27 28.94 -7.77
N GLU A 295 6.16 28.57 -7.13
CA GLU A 295 5.69 29.20 -5.88
C GLU A 295 6.68 29.01 -4.72
N MET A 296 7.36 27.85 -4.70
CA MET A 296 8.34 27.49 -3.67
C MET A 296 9.79 27.89 -4.02
N GLY A 297 10.03 28.43 -5.21
CA GLY A 297 11.36 28.86 -5.66
C GLY A 297 12.29 27.72 -6.06
N TYR A 298 11.75 26.55 -6.42
CA TYR A 298 12.52 25.45 -7.01
C TYR A 298 12.76 25.68 -8.51
N SER A 299 13.84 25.11 -9.05
CA SER A 299 14.04 25.05 -10.51
C SER A 299 12.97 24.16 -11.14
N GLU A 300 12.51 24.46 -12.36
CA GLU A 300 11.55 23.61 -13.10
C GLU A 300 12.06 22.18 -13.28
N ASP A 301 13.37 22.02 -13.46
CA ASP A 301 14.06 20.72 -13.58
C ASP A 301 14.18 19.94 -12.25
N THR A 302 13.74 20.53 -11.13
CA THR A 302 13.79 19.85 -9.82
C THR A 302 12.63 18.88 -9.70
N THR A 303 12.92 17.58 -9.58
CA THR A 303 11.89 16.56 -9.29
C THR A 303 11.65 16.47 -7.78
N ILE A 304 10.40 16.63 -7.36
CA ILE A 304 9.97 16.55 -5.97
C ILE A 304 9.03 15.36 -5.80
N GLN A 305 9.59 14.23 -5.34
CA GLN A 305 8.87 12.99 -5.09
C GLN A 305 8.45 12.93 -3.63
N LYS A 306 7.14 12.76 -3.40
CA LYS A 306 6.58 12.60 -2.04
C LYS A 306 5.81 11.30 -1.90
N ALA A 307 6.08 10.57 -0.82
CA ALA A 307 5.36 9.37 -0.43
C ALA A 307 5.22 9.27 1.09
N VAL A 308 4.11 8.70 1.54
CA VAL A 308 3.87 8.36 2.94
C VAL A 308 3.41 6.92 3.03
N VAL A 309 3.99 6.18 3.98
CA VAL A 309 3.54 4.83 4.33
C VAL A 309 3.20 4.77 5.80
N GLY A 310 2.00 4.26 6.09
CA GLY A 310 1.61 3.87 7.44
C GLY A 310 2.10 2.45 7.73
N VAL A 311 2.83 2.28 8.82
CA VAL A 311 3.33 0.98 9.27
C VAL A 311 2.80 0.66 10.68
N PRO A 312 2.80 -0.61 11.10
CA PRO A 312 2.47 -0.98 12.46
C PRO A 312 3.30 -0.18 13.49
N PRO A 313 2.73 0.24 14.63
CA PRO A 313 3.33 1.22 15.53
C PRO A 313 4.62 0.75 16.21
N ALA A 314 4.85 -0.57 16.23
CA ALA A 314 6.06 -1.18 16.75
C ALA A 314 7.25 -1.03 15.80
N VAL A 315 7.01 -0.84 14.50
CA VAL A 315 8.06 -0.68 13.49
C VAL A 315 8.68 0.71 13.64
N LYS A 316 10.01 0.77 13.70
CA LYS A 316 10.81 2.01 13.84
C LYS A 316 11.96 2.08 12.83
N ALA A 317 12.45 0.94 12.36
CA ALA A 317 13.48 0.87 11.33
C ALA A 317 12.83 0.87 9.94
N ALA A 318 13.10 1.92 9.17
CA ALA A 318 12.61 2.09 7.81
C ALA A 318 13.43 1.24 6.82
N TYR A 319 12.85 0.88 5.68
CA TYR A 319 13.46 -0.06 4.74
C TYR A 319 14.83 0.41 4.21
N GLU A 320 15.00 1.71 3.95
CA GLU A 320 16.26 2.29 3.49
C GLU A 320 17.41 2.09 4.48
N GLU A 321 17.12 2.11 5.79
CA GLU A 321 18.10 1.83 6.84
C GLU A 321 18.46 0.34 6.84
N ILE A 322 17.46 -0.53 6.64
CA ILE A 322 17.64 -1.98 6.57
C ILE A 322 18.50 -2.39 5.39
N ILE A 323 18.19 -1.89 4.19
CA ILE A 323 18.91 -2.27 2.98
C ILE A 323 20.36 -1.76 3.00
N LEU A 324 20.59 -0.54 3.52
CA LEU A 324 21.93 -0.02 3.72
C LEU A 324 22.73 -0.90 4.69
N THR A 325 22.14 -1.23 5.84
CA THR A 325 22.76 -2.13 6.82
C THR A 325 23.06 -3.50 6.21
N HIS A 326 22.16 -4.00 5.38
CA HIS A 326 22.33 -5.27 4.67
C HIS A 326 23.51 -5.25 3.71
N HIS A 327 23.63 -4.22 2.88
CA HIS A 327 24.78 -4.07 1.96
C HIS A 327 26.11 -4.00 2.73
N ILE A 328 26.14 -3.28 3.86
CA ILE A 328 27.34 -3.22 4.71
C ILE A 328 27.71 -4.61 5.23
N VAL A 329 26.73 -5.39 5.73
CA VAL A 329 26.96 -6.75 6.23
C VAL A 329 27.47 -7.68 5.12
N LEU A 330 26.84 -7.68 3.94
CA LEU A 330 27.28 -8.53 2.83
C LEU A 330 28.70 -8.18 2.38
N ASN A 331 29.02 -6.89 2.27
CA ASN A 331 30.36 -6.45 1.89
C ASN A 331 31.43 -6.84 2.92
N ASP A 332 31.14 -6.73 4.22
CA ASP A 332 32.05 -7.20 5.28
C ASP A 332 32.28 -8.72 5.23
N LEU A 333 31.22 -9.49 5.03
CA LEU A 333 31.32 -10.95 4.87
C LEU A 333 32.17 -11.34 3.65
N TYR A 334 31.98 -10.64 2.53
CA TYR A 334 32.78 -10.85 1.32
C TYR A 334 34.26 -10.51 1.56
N LEU A 335 34.56 -9.35 2.14
CA LEU A 335 35.96 -8.94 2.41
C LEU A 335 36.69 -9.90 3.35
N LYS A 336 35.95 -10.60 4.23
CA LYS A 336 36.46 -11.63 5.12
C LYS A 336 36.52 -13.03 4.47
N GLY A 337 36.07 -13.18 3.22
CA GLY A 337 36.05 -14.45 2.51
C GLY A 337 35.02 -15.46 3.04
N ASN A 338 33.97 -14.98 3.73
CA ASN A 338 32.89 -15.85 4.20
C ASN A 338 31.83 -16.14 3.13
N ILE A 339 31.74 -15.27 2.11
CA ILE A 339 30.84 -15.39 0.96
C ILE A 339 31.52 -14.94 -0.32
N ASP A 340 30.98 -15.40 -1.44
CA ASP A 340 31.36 -14.88 -2.75
C ASP A 340 30.73 -13.50 -3.02
N LYS A 341 31.45 -12.64 -3.74
CA LYS A 341 30.90 -11.37 -4.20
C LYS A 341 29.91 -11.62 -5.32
N ARG A 342 28.64 -11.43 -5.02
CA ARG A 342 27.56 -11.40 -6.00
C ARG A 342 26.52 -10.37 -5.58
N ASP A 343 25.77 -9.91 -6.58
CA ASP A 343 24.58 -9.14 -6.33
C ASP A 343 23.42 -10.10 -6.11
N TYR A 344 22.64 -9.87 -5.05
CA TYR A 344 21.49 -10.69 -4.73
C TYR A 344 20.25 -9.87 -5.01
N PRO A 345 19.41 -10.24 -5.99
CA PRO A 345 18.06 -9.71 -6.07
C PRO A 345 17.32 -9.94 -4.76
N ILE A 346 16.76 -8.86 -4.21
CA ILE A 346 16.09 -8.87 -2.91
C ILE A 346 14.59 -8.74 -3.10
N ARG A 347 13.85 -9.65 -2.47
CA ARG A 347 12.42 -9.48 -2.22
C ARG A 347 12.19 -9.16 -0.75
N PRO A 348 11.90 -7.89 -0.40
CA PRO A 348 11.70 -7.47 0.96
C PRO A 348 10.25 -7.71 1.43
N MET A 349 10.10 -8.17 2.66
CA MET A 349 8.79 -8.38 3.29
C MET A 349 8.83 -7.98 4.77
N LEU A 350 8.03 -6.98 5.13
CA LEU A 350 7.75 -6.62 6.52
C LEU A 350 6.61 -7.49 7.03
N ILE A 351 6.96 -8.46 7.87
CA ILE A 351 6.04 -9.47 8.39
C ILE A 351 6.14 -9.54 9.90
N ASN A 352 5.08 -10.05 10.53
CA ASN A 352 5.16 -10.35 11.95
C ASN A 352 5.87 -11.71 12.18
N THR A 353 6.40 -11.90 13.38
CA THR A 353 7.14 -13.13 13.75
C THR A 353 6.30 -14.40 13.62
N GLU A 354 4.98 -14.33 13.80
CA GLU A 354 4.08 -15.49 13.65
C GLU A 354 3.97 -15.94 12.19
N GLN A 355 3.76 -15.00 11.27
CA GLN A 355 3.75 -15.23 9.82
C GLN A 355 5.10 -15.77 9.35
N PHE A 356 6.20 -15.21 9.87
CA PHE A 356 7.54 -15.70 9.57
C PHE A 356 7.73 -17.15 10.00
N VAL A 357 7.39 -17.49 11.25
CA VAL A 357 7.55 -18.86 11.77
C VAL A 357 6.73 -19.83 10.93
N ILE A 358 5.49 -19.50 10.59
CA ILE A 358 4.66 -20.31 9.68
C ILE A 358 5.37 -20.47 8.34
N GLY A 359 5.78 -19.37 7.71
CA GLY A 359 6.45 -19.35 6.41
C GLY A 359 7.67 -20.28 6.38
N VAL A 360 8.59 -20.11 7.32
CA VAL A 360 9.81 -20.93 7.35
C VAL A 360 9.53 -22.38 7.72
N THR A 361 8.59 -22.67 8.62
CA THR A 361 8.23 -24.07 8.94
C THR A 361 7.58 -24.79 7.77
N THR A 362 7.03 -24.05 6.80
CA THR A 362 6.42 -24.60 5.58
C THR A 362 7.31 -24.50 4.34
N ALA A 363 8.46 -23.84 4.45
CA ALA A 363 9.40 -23.70 3.35
C ALA A 363 9.99 -25.07 2.99
N LYS A 364 10.12 -25.32 1.68
CA LYS A 364 10.84 -26.47 1.16
C LYS A 364 12.25 -25.98 0.80
N PHE A 365 13.25 -26.58 1.40
CA PHE A 365 14.66 -26.37 1.06
C PHE A 365 15.09 -27.46 0.10
N ASP A 366 16.01 -27.13 -0.81
CA ASP A 366 16.57 -28.11 -1.74
C ASP A 366 17.38 -29.18 -0.97
N ASP A 367 18.07 -28.76 0.10
CA ASP A 367 18.67 -29.64 1.10
C ASP A 367 17.79 -29.76 2.37
N PRO A 368 17.14 -30.92 2.63
CA PRO A 368 16.37 -31.14 3.84
C PRO A 368 17.18 -31.02 5.14
N SER A 369 18.45 -31.43 5.14
CA SER A 369 19.32 -31.30 6.32
C SER A 369 19.63 -29.84 6.65
N PHE A 370 19.68 -28.97 5.64
CA PHE A 370 19.86 -27.54 5.82
C PHE A 370 18.62 -26.94 6.48
N GLY A 371 17.43 -27.35 6.02
CA GLY A 371 16.17 -26.99 6.64
C GLY A 371 16.11 -27.37 8.13
N GLU A 372 16.48 -28.61 8.48
CA GLU A 372 16.53 -29.05 9.88
C GLU A 372 17.54 -28.24 10.72
N PHE A 373 18.73 -27.99 10.18
CA PHE A 373 19.76 -27.18 10.80
C PHE A 373 19.26 -25.75 11.08
N LEU A 374 18.71 -25.09 10.06
CA LEU A 374 18.16 -23.74 10.15
C LEU A 374 17.03 -23.67 11.19
N MET A 375 16.11 -24.64 11.18
CA MET A 375 15.02 -24.71 12.16
C MET A 375 15.52 -24.87 13.59
N LYS A 376 16.59 -25.65 13.81
CA LYS A 376 17.23 -25.79 15.13
C LYS A 376 17.84 -24.47 15.59
N ARG A 377 18.36 -23.64 14.68
CA ARG A 377 18.89 -22.30 14.98
C ARG A 377 17.80 -21.30 15.26
N ILE A 378 16.77 -21.24 14.42
CA ILE A 378 15.58 -20.39 14.61
C ILE A 378 14.95 -20.63 15.99
N LYS A 379 14.78 -21.89 16.41
CA LYS A 379 14.27 -22.26 17.74
C LYS A 379 15.14 -21.80 18.90
N LYS A 380 16.42 -21.48 18.68
CA LYS A 380 17.32 -20.95 19.71
C LYS A 380 17.34 -19.43 19.79
N ILE A 381 16.84 -18.73 18.78
CA ILE A 381 16.80 -17.26 18.75
C ILE A 381 15.67 -16.80 19.68
N PRO A 382 15.96 -16.27 20.89
CA PRO A 382 14.91 -15.93 21.85
C PRO A 382 13.95 -14.90 21.27
N PHE A 383 14.46 -14.03 20.39
CA PHE A 383 13.71 -12.96 19.76
C PHE A 383 12.56 -13.41 18.86
N LEU A 384 12.63 -14.60 18.27
CA LEU A 384 11.57 -15.14 17.42
C LEU A 384 10.39 -15.72 18.21
N HIS A 385 10.51 -15.82 19.54
CA HIS A 385 9.46 -16.31 20.42
C HIS A 385 8.53 -15.19 20.92
N PHE A 386 8.88 -13.92 20.69
CA PHE A 386 7.99 -12.81 21.03
C PHE A 386 6.87 -12.72 19.98
N ARG A 387 5.65 -13.01 20.43
CA ARG A 387 4.44 -12.74 19.65
C ARG A 387 4.36 -11.24 19.34
N PHE A 388 3.91 -10.90 18.13
CA PHE A 388 3.64 -9.53 17.67
C PHE A 388 4.85 -8.63 17.43
N ARG A 389 6.05 -9.19 17.29
CA ARG A 389 7.20 -8.42 16.79
C ARG A 389 7.18 -8.38 15.26
N TRP A 390 7.63 -7.28 14.69
CA TRP A 390 7.76 -7.09 13.25
C TRP A 390 9.21 -7.27 12.82
N ILE A 391 9.41 -7.93 11.69
CA ILE A 391 10.72 -8.18 11.10
C ILE A 391 10.70 -7.84 9.61
N TRP A 392 11.80 -7.28 9.14
CA TRP A 392 12.09 -7.21 7.71
C TRP A 392 12.76 -8.53 7.30
N ALA A 393 12.05 -9.33 6.51
CA ALA A 393 12.59 -10.51 5.86
C ALA A 393 13.01 -10.13 4.44
N LEU A 394 14.32 -10.16 4.17
CA LEU A 394 14.89 -9.94 2.85
C LEU A 394 15.17 -11.32 2.25
N HIS A 395 14.35 -11.76 1.31
CA HIS A 395 14.63 -12.98 0.56
C HIS A 395 15.68 -12.67 -0.48
N LEU A 396 16.75 -13.46 -0.48
CA LEU A 396 17.86 -13.37 -1.39
C LEU A 396 17.67 -14.41 -2.49
N HIS A 397 17.82 -13.98 -3.72
CA HIS A 397 17.71 -14.82 -4.89
C HIS A 397 19.04 -14.84 -5.64
N GLU A 398 19.30 -15.92 -6.37
CA GLU A 398 20.51 -16.02 -7.21
C GLU A 398 20.43 -15.08 -8.42
N HIS A 399 19.23 -14.87 -8.97
CA HIS A 399 18.95 -13.95 -10.07
C HIS A 399 17.44 -13.62 -10.11
N GLU A 400 17.05 -12.58 -10.85
CA GLU A 400 15.68 -12.04 -10.84
C GLU A 400 14.61 -13.06 -11.30
N LYS A 401 14.92 -13.94 -12.27
CA LYS A 401 13.98 -15.02 -12.65
C LYS A 401 13.61 -15.96 -11.48
N LYS A 402 14.56 -16.30 -10.60
CA LYS A 402 14.28 -17.14 -9.40
C LYS A 402 13.44 -16.40 -8.36
N ARG A 403 13.53 -15.06 -8.33
CA ARG A 403 12.66 -14.21 -7.49
C ARG A 403 11.21 -14.30 -7.91
N GLU A 404 10.94 -14.33 -9.23
CA GLU A 404 9.59 -14.57 -9.77
C GLU A 404 9.08 -15.96 -9.37
N GLU A 405 9.91 -17.00 -9.53
CA GLU A 405 9.60 -18.39 -9.17
C GLU A 405 9.52 -18.62 -7.65
N ARG A 406 9.95 -17.62 -6.86
CA ARG A 406 10.01 -17.63 -5.38
C ARG A 406 10.98 -18.68 -4.82
N GLU A 407 12.02 -19.02 -5.57
CA GLU A 407 13.10 -19.89 -5.12
C GLU A 407 14.11 -19.07 -4.31
N VAL A 408 14.19 -19.33 -3.01
CA VAL A 408 14.97 -18.53 -2.06
C VAL A 408 16.33 -19.19 -1.83
N THR A 409 17.41 -18.51 -2.23
CA THR A 409 18.81 -18.96 -2.02
C THR A 409 19.36 -18.51 -0.67
N GLY A 410 18.75 -17.50 -0.06
CA GLY A 410 19.13 -17.03 1.26
C GLY A 410 18.08 -16.11 1.85
N MET A 411 18.21 -15.79 3.13
CA MET A 411 17.32 -14.83 3.77
C MET A 411 18.03 -14.08 4.88
N ALA A 412 17.80 -12.78 4.93
CA ALA A 412 18.22 -11.92 6.02
C ALA A 412 17.00 -11.42 6.81
N LEU A 413 17.06 -11.50 8.13
CA LEU A 413 16.02 -11.07 9.04
C LEU A 413 16.54 -9.91 9.86
N TYR A 414 15.88 -8.77 9.74
CA TYR A 414 16.16 -7.59 10.54
C TYR A 414 15.01 -7.31 11.48
N ASP A 415 15.32 -6.89 12.70
CA ASP A 415 14.33 -6.44 13.65
C ASP A 415 13.71 -5.11 13.17
N GLY A 416 12.39 -5.09 12.96
CA GLY A 416 11.67 -3.88 12.55
C GLY A 416 11.70 -2.76 13.59
N ILE A 417 12.10 -3.02 14.83
CA ILE A 417 12.24 -2.00 15.88
C ILE A 417 13.64 -1.39 15.90
N THR A 418 14.68 -2.22 15.91
CA THR A 418 16.07 -1.75 16.12
C THR A 418 16.90 -1.67 14.85
N GLY A 419 16.40 -2.20 13.73
CA GLY A 419 17.16 -2.33 12.49
C GLY A 419 18.32 -3.32 12.55
N LYS A 420 18.48 -4.04 13.66
CA LYS A 420 19.57 -4.99 13.84
C LYS A 420 19.30 -6.29 13.08
N LEU A 421 20.34 -6.84 12.46
CA LEU A 421 20.30 -8.17 11.90
C LEU A 421 20.09 -9.20 13.02
N ILE A 422 19.12 -10.09 12.83
CA ILE A 422 18.80 -11.20 13.72
C ILE A 422 19.46 -12.47 13.20
N LEU A 423 19.28 -12.74 11.91
CA LEU A 423 19.69 -13.96 11.24
C LEU A 423 19.93 -13.64 9.76
N LEU A 424 21.03 -14.12 9.22
CA LEU A 424 21.29 -14.20 7.79
C LEU A 424 21.69 -15.63 7.48
N PHE A 425 21.11 -16.22 6.47
CA PHE A 425 21.64 -17.44 5.88
C PHE A 425 21.69 -17.31 4.37
N ILE A 426 22.68 -17.96 3.80
CA ILE A 426 22.86 -18.13 2.36
C ILE A 426 23.15 -19.60 2.18
N GLU A 427 22.29 -20.27 1.44
CA GLU A 427 22.33 -21.72 1.25
C GLU A 427 23.72 -22.15 0.75
N ASN A 428 24.27 -23.22 1.33
CA ASN A 428 25.61 -23.76 1.07
C ASN A 428 26.80 -22.84 1.38
N GLU A 429 26.57 -21.64 1.93
CA GLU A 429 27.65 -20.71 2.29
C GLU A 429 27.76 -20.51 3.80
N LEU A 430 26.70 -19.99 4.44
CA LEU A 430 26.79 -19.58 5.83
C LEU A 430 25.46 -19.50 6.57
N VAL A 431 25.55 -19.55 7.90
CA VAL A 431 24.52 -19.04 8.81
C VAL A 431 25.13 -18.08 9.83
N LEU A 432 24.73 -16.82 9.76
CA LEU A 432 25.14 -15.72 10.63
C LEU A 432 23.97 -15.34 11.52
N TYR A 433 24.17 -15.28 12.83
CA TYR A 433 23.09 -14.86 13.75
C TYR A 433 23.65 -14.05 14.91
N TYR A 434 22.79 -13.19 15.46
CA TYR A 434 23.14 -12.40 16.63
C TYR A 434 22.96 -13.21 17.92
N ASP A 435 24.06 -13.43 18.65
CA ASP A 435 24.03 -14.07 19.97
C ASP A 435 23.78 -13.01 21.06
N ALA A 436 22.55 -12.97 21.56
CA ALA A 436 22.14 -12.01 22.58
C ALA A 436 22.89 -12.16 23.92
N LYS A 437 23.44 -13.35 24.25
CA LYS A 437 24.19 -13.55 25.49
C LYS A 437 25.58 -12.94 25.41
N GLU A 438 26.20 -13.04 24.24
CA GLU A 438 27.56 -12.56 24.00
C GLU A 438 27.61 -11.18 23.34
N ASN A 439 26.45 -10.64 22.93
CA ASN A 439 26.32 -9.35 22.26
C ASN A 439 27.21 -9.24 21.00
N GLN A 440 27.32 -10.33 20.23
CA GLN A 440 28.11 -10.39 19.00
C GLN A 440 27.45 -11.30 17.96
N TYR A 441 27.83 -11.12 16.69
CA TYR A 441 27.41 -12.03 15.63
C TYR A 441 28.30 -13.28 15.61
N LYS A 442 27.67 -14.45 15.41
CA LYS A 442 28.35 -15.73 15.24
C LYS A 442 28.09 -16.25 13.83
N ILE A 443 29.14 -16.82 13.23
CA ILE A 443 29.08 -17.55 11.96
C ILE A 443 29.17 -19.03 12.31
N ASP A 444 28.16 -19.81 11.92
CA ASP A 444 28.21 -21.26 11.93
C ASP A 444 28.33 -21.76 10.48
N PRO A 445 29.43 -22.42 10.10
CA PRO A 445 29.50 -23.07 8.80
C PRO A 445 28.53 -24.26 8.78
N TYR A 446 27.75 -24.36 7.70
CA TYR A 446 26.97 -25.56 7.39
C TYR A 446 27.88 -26.48 6.56
N GLN A 447 28.54 -27.44 7.23
CA GLN A 447 29.36 -28.49 6.62
C GLN A 447 28.91 -29.87 7.12
#